data_AF-A0A8S9FJM7-F1
#
_entry.id   AF-A0A8S9FJM7-F1
#
_cell.length_a   1.000
_cell.length_b   1.000
_cell.length_c   1.000
_cell.angle_alpha   90.00
_cell.angle_beta   90.00
_cell.angle_gamma   90.00
#
_symmetry.space_group_name_H-M   'P 1'
#
loop_
_entity.id
_entity.type
_entity.pdbx_description
1 polymer ?
#
loop_
_entity_poly.entity_id
_entity_poly.type
_entity_poly.pdbx_seq_one_letter_code
_entity_poly.pdbx_strand_id
1 'polypeptide(L)'
;MSGVWVFKNGVIRLVENPNHSGSDTNSRRKVMVYLPTGEVISSYSTLEQILRSLGWERYFGGGDTDLLQFHKRSSIDLISLPKDFTKFSSVYMYDIVVKNPNYFHVRDSN
;
A
#
# COMPACT_ATOMS: atom_id res chain seq x y z
N MET A 1 -8.05 6.77 -7.22
CA MET A 1 -8.72 8.02 -7.64
C MET A 1 -7.66 8.98 -8.15
N SER A 2 -7.51 9.14 -9.46
CA SER A 2 -6.58 10.12 -10.05
C SER A 2 -7.27 10.88 -11.16
N GLY A 3 -7.24 12.20 -11.10
CA GLY A 3 -7.74 13.10 -12.12
C GLY A 3 -7.36 14.53 -11.76
N VAL A 4 -7.22 15.40 -12.75
CA VAL A 4 -6.99 16.82 -12.51
C VAL A 4 -8.34 17.50 -12.53
N TRP A 5 -8.65 18.23 -11.46
CA TRP A 5 -9.82 19.11 -11.45
C TRP A 5 -9.53 20.30 -12.36
N VAL A 6 -10.30 20.43 -13.43
CA VAL A 6 -10.18 21.54 -14.38
C VAL A 6 -11.39 22.44 -14.25
N PHE A 7 -11.14 23.74 -14.16
CA PHE A 7 -12.18 24.75 -14.22
C PHE A 7 -12.29 25.29 -15.64
N LYS A 8 -13.46 25.12 -16.27
CA LYS A 8 -13.72 25.64 -17.61
C LYS A 8 -15.14 26.18 -17.70
N ASN A 9 -15.28 27.43 -18.11
CA ASN A 9 -16.55 28.14 -18.30
C ASN A 9 -17.46 28.13 -17.06
N GLY A 10 -16.90 28.36 -15.86
CA GLY A 10 -17.69 28.40 -14.62
C GLY A 10 -18.00 27.05 -13.99
N VAL A 11 -17.62 25.93 -14.64
CA VAL A 11 -17.92 24.58 -14.16
C VAL A 11 -16.61 23.86 -13.82
N ILE A 12 -16.57 23.27 -12.62
CA ILE A 12 -15.51 22.36 -12.19
C ILE A 12 -15.84 20.96 -12.72
N ARG A 13 -14.91 20.36 -13.47
CA ARG A 13 -15.02 18.97 -13.94
C ARG A 13 -13.77 18.20 -13.56
N LEU A 14 -13.94 16.97 -13.09
CA LEU A 14 -12.84 16.03 -12.93
C LEU A 14 -12.50 15.49 -14.32
N VAL A 15 -11.31 15.82 -14.83
CA VAL A 15 -10.81 15.22 -16.08
C VAL A 15 -10.02 13.99 -15.70
N GLU A 16 -10.51 12.84 -16.15
CA GLU A 16 -9.83 11.57 -15.99
C GLU A 16 -8.63 11.53 -16.94
N ASN A 17 -7.46 11.16 -16.42
CA ASN A 17 -6.24 11.18 -17.21
C ASN A 17 -6.29 10.02 -18.22
N PRO A 18 -6.16 10.24 -19.54
CA PRO A 18 -6.22 9.14 -20.52
C PRO A 18 -5.08 8.12 -20.38
N ASN A 19 -3.98 8.51 -19.72
CA ASN A 19 -2.89 7.61 -19.34
C ASN A 19 -3.21 6.72 -18.12
N HIS A 20 -4.39 6.90 -17.52
CA HIS A 20 -4.94 6.10 -16.45
C HIS A 20 -6.35 5.64 -16.83
N SER A 21 -6.50 5.06 -18.02
CA SER A 21 -7.55 4.08 -18.19
C SER A 21 -7.34 2.99 -17.14
N GLY A 22 -8.42 2.59 -16.46
CA GLY A 22 -8.44 1.65 -15.32
C GLY A 22 -8.02 0.23 -15.68
N SER A 23 -6.79 0.08 -16.11
CA SER A 23 -6.11 -1.16 -16.39
C SER A 23 -4.62 -0.89 -16.23
N ASP A 24 -4.09 -1.30 -15.09
CA ASP A 24 -2.65 -1.51 -14.83
C ASP A 24 -2.07 -2.58 -15.79
N THR A 25 -2.42 -2.56 -17.09
CA THR A 25 -1.90 -3.51 -18.08
C THR A 25 -0.56 -3.06 -18.65
N ASN A 26 -0.15 -1.81 -18.43
CA ASN A 26 1.15 -1.31 -18.86
C ASN A 26 1.98 -0.65 -17.73
N SER A 27 1.43 -0.55 -16.51
CA SER A 27 2.25 -0.33 -15.32
C SER A 27 2.75 -1.70 -14.90
N ARG A 28 4.06 -1.93 -15.00
CA ARG A 28 4.65 -3.21 -14.58
C ARG A 28 4.18 -3.48 -13.14
N ARG A 29 3.66 -4.68 -12.90
CA ARG A 29 3.09 -5.06 -11.61
C ARG A 29 4.10 -4.73 -10.51
N LYS A 30 3.74 -3.83 -9.59
CA LYS A 30 4.65 -3.47 -8.51
C LYS A 30 4.79 -4.63 -7.53
N VAL A 31 6.01 -4.83 -7.04
CA VAL A 31 6.34 -5.81 -5.99
C VAL A 31 7.03 -5.11 -4.85
N MET A 32 6.69 -5.51 -3.63
CA MET A 32 7.35 -5.06 -2.40
C MET A 32 8.43 -6.07 -2.00
N VAL A 33 9.64 -5.60 -1.75
CA VAL A 33 10.80 -6.41 -1.41
C VAL A 33 11.25 -6.11 0.01
N TYR A 34 11.53 -7.15 0.79
CA TYR A 34 12.18 -7.03 2.09
C TYR A 34 13.70 -6.95 1.88
N LEU A 35 14.28 -5.80 2.19
CA LEU A 35 15.67 -5.48 1.86
C LEU A 35 16.71 -6.44 2.49
N PRO A 36 16.56 -6.88 3.76
CA PRO A 36 17.55 -7.76 4.39
C PRO A 36 17.71 -9.14 3.73
N THR A 37 16.67 -9.69 3.08
CA THR A 37 16.75 -10.99 2.40
C THR A 37 16.65 -10.89 0.88
N GLY A 38 16.21 -9.74 0.35
CA GLY A 38 15.91 -9.55 -1.07
C GLY A 38 14.62 -10.24 -1.53
N GLU A 39 13.85 -10.84 -0.62
CA GLU A 39 12.64 -11.60 -0.93
C GLU A 39 11.47 -10.69 -1.27
N VAL A 40 10.67 -11.12 -2.26
CA VAL A 40 9.41 -10.47 -2.61
C VAL A 40 8.34 -10.90 -1.61
N ILE A 41 7.63 -9.93 -1.05
CA ILE A 41 6.49 -10.16 -0.17
C ILE A 41 5.30 -10.65 -1.00
N SER A 42 4.91 -11.90 -0.80
CA SER A 42 3.85 -12.58 -1.55
C SER A 42 2.66 -13.00 -0.69
N SER A 43 2.70 -12.79 0.63
CA SER A 43 1.60 -13.11 1.54
C SER A 43 1.58 -12.21 2.78
N TYR A 44 0.41 -12.11 3.42
CA TYR A 44 0.30 -11.42 4.71
C TYR A 44 0.98 -12.15 5.86
N SER A 45 1.10 -13.48 5.81
CA SER A 45 1.80 -14.23 6.84
C SER A 45 3.27 -13.82 6.92
N THR A 46 3.94 -13.74 5.76
CA THR A 46 5.34 -13.28 5.67
C THR A 46 5.46 -11.81 6.09
N LEU A 47 4.57 -10.94 5.57
CA LEU A 47 4.59 -9.52 5.92
C LEU A 47 4.40 -9.29 7.42
N GLU A 48 3.43 -9.98 8.04
CA GLU A 48 3.16 -9.89 9.47
C GLU A 48 4.34 -10.33 10.31
N GLN A 49 5.00 -11.43 9.96
CA GLN A 49 6.19 -11.90 10.69
C GLN A 49 7.30 -10.85 10.68
N ILE A 50 7.53 -10.21 9.53
CA ILE A 50 8.51 -9.13 9.40
C ILE A 50 8.07 -7.88 10.18
N LEU A 51 6.82 -7.43 10.01
CA LEU A 51 6.31 -6.26 10.72
C LEU A 51 6.41 -6.47 12.25
N ARG A 52 6.11 -7.67 12.75
CA ARG A 52 6.27 -8.03 14.17
C ARG A 52 7.72 -7.93 14.64
N SER A 53 8.70 -8.38 13.84
CA SER A 53 10.12 -8.24 14.19
C SER A 53 10.58 -6.77 14.20
N LEU A 54 9.88 -5.89 13.46
CA LEU A 54 10.09 -4.44 13.45
C LEU A 54 9.27 -3.68 14.52
N GLY A 55 8.58 -4.40 15.42
CA GLY A 55 7.83 -3.83 16.54
C GLY A 55 6.40 -3.37 16.22
N TRP A 56 5.84 -3.83 15.10
CA TRP A 56 4.42 -3.63 14.79
C TRP A 56 3.55 -4.73 15.41
N GLU A 57 2.36 -4.35 15.87
CA GLU A 57 1.41 -5.24 16.52
C GLU A 57 0.03 -5.15 15.85
N ARG A 58 -0.70 -6.27 15.84
CA ARG A 58 -2.08 -6.32 15.34
C ARG A 58 -2.96 -5.32 16.09
N TYR A 59 -3.65 -4.47 15.34
CA TYR A 59 -4.61 -3.51 15.89
C TYR A 59 -6.04 -4.00 15.64
N PHE A 60 -6.80 -4.19 16.72
CA PHE A 60 -8.19 -4.68 16.68
C PHE A 60 -9.23 -3.61 17.04
N GLY A 61 -8.79 -2.38 17.37
CA GLY A 61 -9.68 -1.32 17.86
C GLY A 61 -10.48 -0.59 16.78
N GLY A 62 -10.30 -0.92 15.50
CA GLY A 62 -10.85 -0.17 14.37
C GLY A 62 -12.33 -0.41 14.06
N GLY A 63 -12.96 -1.44 14.65
CA GLY A 63 -14.37 -1.81 14.39
C GLY A 63 -14.65 -2.33 12.97
N ASP A 64 -13.81 -2.01 12.00
CA ASP A 64 -13.87 -2.49 10.62
C ASP A 64 -13.35 -3.92 10.53
N THR A 65 -14.27 -4.86 10.36
CA THR A 65 -13.97 -6.28 10.22
C THR A 65 -13.38 -6.63 8.87
N ASP A 66 -13.25 -5.72 7.91
CA ASP A 66 -12.75 -6.01 6.57
C ASP A 66 -11.29 -5.60 6.36
N LEU A 67 -10.71 -4.93 7.37
CA LEU A 67 -9.34 -4.48 7.36
C LEU A 67 -8.42 -5.34 8.23
N LEU A 68 -7.16 -5.27 7.85
CA LEU A 68 -6.04 -5.94 8.47
C LEU A 68 -5.06 -4.85 8.93
N GLN A 69 -5.14 -4.47 10.20
CA GLN A 69 -4.43 -3.30 10.71
C GLN A 69 -3.26 -3.64 11.64
N PHE A 70 -2.25 -2.78 11.62
CA PHE A 70 -1.10 -2.85 12.51
C PHE A 70 -0.78 -1.46 13.06
N HIS A 71 -0.47 -1.40 14.35
CA HIS A 71 0.02 -0.18 15.00
C HIS A 71 1.44 -0.41 15.49
N LYS A 72 2.19 0.68 15.66
CA LYS A 72 3.54 0.64 16.22
C LYS A 72 3.53 1.36 17.57
N ARG A 73 3.79 0.66 18.67
CA ARG A 73 3.66 1.25 20.02
C ARG A 73 4.57 2.46 20.25
N SER A 74 5.69 2.55 19.53
CA SER A 74 6.64 3.65 19.62
C SER A 74 6.31 4.88 18.75
N SER A 75 5.22 4.84 17.98
CA SER A 75 4.78 5.97 17.15
C SER A 75 3.25 6.04 17.06
N ILE A 76 2.74 7.05 16.36
CA ILE A 76 1.31 7.20 16.06
C ILE A 76 0.92 6.49 14.76
N ASP A 77 1.83 5.71 14.18
CA ASP A 77 1.63 5.15 12.85
C ASP A 77 0.67 3.95 12.86
N LEU A 78 -0.17 3.91 11.83
CA LEU A 78 -1.11 2.83 11.56
C LEU A 78 -0.94 2.36 10.11
N ILE A 79 -0.74 1.07 9.91
CA ILE A 79 -0.80 0.41 8.60
C ILE A 79 -2.18 -0.24 8.49
N SER A 80 -2.92 0.06 7.42
CA SER A 80 -4.24 -0.52 7.15
C SER A 80 -4.23 -1.22 5.81
N LEU A 81 -4.44 -2.53 5.81
CA LEU A 81 -4.39 -3.38 4.62
C LEU A 81 -5.76 -4.03 4.38
N PRO A 82 -6.10 -4.38 3.13
CA PRO A 82 -7.27 -5.20 2.87
C PRO A 82 -7.05 -6.61 3.44
N LYS A 83 -8.06 -7.27 3.98
CA LYS A 83 -7.91 -8.67 4.46
C LYS A 83 -7.51 -9.65 3.35
N ASP A 84 -7.98 -9.40 2.14
CA ASP A 84 -7.66 -10.19 0.95
C ASP A 84 -6.36 -9.68 0.31
N PHE A 85 -5.34 -10.54 0.26
CA PHE A 85 -4.04 -10.21 -0.32
C PHE A 85 -4.11 -9.94 -1.83
N THR A 86 -5.12 -10.46 -2.54
CA THR A 86 -5.30 -10.15 -3.98
C THR A 86 -5.60 -8.67 -4.22
N LYS A 87 -6.07 -7.95 -3.20
CA LYS A 87 -6.34 -6.50 -3.22
C LYS A 87 -5.14 -5.67 -2.74
N PHE A 88 -4.01 -6.31 -2.39
CA PHE A 88 -2.80 -5.63 -1.95
C PHE A 88 -2.09 -4.94 -3.13
N SER A 89 -2.49 -3.70 -3.40
CA SER A 89 -1.94 -2.84 -4.45
C SER A 89 -0.74 -2.00 -3.98
N SER A 90 -0.12 -1.30 -4.94
CA SER A 90 1.04 -0.42 -4.70
C SER A 90 0.79 0.68 -3.67
N VAL A 91 -0.46 1.15 -3.53
CA VAL A 91 -0.84 2.16 -2.52
C VAL A 91 -0.50 1.67 -1.12
N TYR A 92 -0.87 0.43 -0.80
CA TYR A 92 -0.56 -0.18 0.49
C TYR A 92 0.93 -0.49 0.65
N MET A 93 1.60 -0.88 -0.44
CA MET A 93 3.05 -1.14 -0.42
C MET A 93 3.83 0.13 -0.05
N TYR A 94 3.51 1.27 -0.70
CA TYR A 94 4.20 2.53 -0.41
C TYR A 94 3.90 3.05 1.00
N ASP A 95 2.69 2.83 1.52
CA ASP A 95 2.38 3.15 2.92
C ASP A 95 3.32 2.43 3.91
N ILE A 96 3.57 1.14 3.67
CA ILE A 96 4.50 0.35 4.47
C ILE A 96 5.94 0.86 4.32
N VAL A 97 6.36 1.18 3.09
CA VAL A 97 7.71 1.72 2.82
C VAL A 97 7.93 3.04 3.53
N VAL A 98 7.00 3.99 3.45
CA VAL A 98 7.13 5.30 4.12
C VAL A 98 7.29 5.14 5.64
N LYS A 99 6.60 4.16 6.22
CA LYS A 99 6.66 3.86 7.66
C LYS A 99 7.86 3.00 8.07
N ASN A 100 8.53 2.34 7.11
CA ASN A 100 9.65 1.42 7.34
C ASN A 100 10.73 1.57 6.23
N PRO A 101 11.27 2.78 5.99
CA PRO A 101 11.99 3.11 4.75
C PRO A 101 13.29 2.32 4.55
N ASN A 102 13.90 1.83 5.63
CA ASN A 102 15.15 1.08 5.59
C ASN A 102 14.95 -0.44 5.43
N TYR A 103 13.71 -0.92 5.44
CA TYR A 103 13.40 -2.35 5.43
C TYR A 103 12.68 -2.82 4.18
N PHE A 104 11.97 -1.92 3.48
CA PHE A 104 11.19 -2.27 2.31
C PHE A 104 11.46 -1.36 1.13
N HIS A 105 11.32 -1.92 -0.06
CA HIS A 105 11.34 -1.16 -1.32
C HIS A 105 10.25 -1.67 -2.25
N VAL A 106 9.72 -0.78 -3.09
CA VAL A 106 8.77 -1.12 -4.15
C VAL A 106 9.44 -0.94 -5.50
N ARG A 107 9.43 -1.99 -6.32
CA ARG A 107 9.97 -1.97 -7.69
C ARG A 107 9.00 -2.58 -8.68
N ASP A 108 9.29 -2.39 -9.96
CA ASP A 108 8.59 -3.10 -11.04
C ASP A 108 8.88 -4.61 -10.95
N SER A 109 7.86 -5.45 -11.19
CA SER A 109 8.08 -6.85 -11.50
C SER A 109 8.80 -6.94 -12.85
N ASN A 110 9.87 -7.71 -12.89
CA ASN A 110 10.50 -8.12 -14.16
C ASN A 110 9.57 -9.02 -14.96
#